data_AF-A0A3A8ZBM5-F1
#
_entry.id   AF-A0A3A8ZBM5-F1
#
_cell.length_a   1.000
_cell.length_b   1.000
_cell.length_c   1.000
_cell.angle_alpha   90.00
_cell.angle_beta   90.00
_cell.angle_gamma   90.00
#
_symmetry.space_group_name_H-M   'P 1'
#
loop_
_entity.id
_entity.type
_entity.pdbx_description
1 polymer ?
#
loop_
_entity_poly.entity_id
_entity_poly.type
_entity_poly.pdbx_seq_one_letter_code
_entity_poly.pdbx_strand_id
1 'polypeptide(L)'
;MDLIGEKVDRQNYFSVGYDNISKSYILEQIITYVGCFSRYFKISKEQYEWFESHRDHLTALSDDFFTQNIRHPQFFFSEYPIENTDEQNKLLSVYEKSILTQNTPLVLKNKILDLQREIDKAERLVNTQRAMDLNQCRIRLEVMLQRLSDGSLSGWGEDLTGVIRKIKSLSATTGLCHSAAELEKFYHHVWYKE
;
A
#
# COMPACT_ATOMS: atom_id res chain seq x y z
N MET A 1 1.53 -10.28 1.82
CA MET A 1 1.74 -10.23 0.35
C MET A 1 0.39 -10.41 -0.34
N ASP A 2 0.15 -9.91 -1.56
CA ASP A 2 -1.12 -10.17 -2.28
C ASP A 2 -0.98 -11.39 -3.21
N LEU A 3 -1.49 -12.55 -2.79
CA LEU A 3 -1.38 -13.80 -3.53
C LEU A 3 -2.59 -14.07 -4.44
N ILE A 4 -2.33 -14.40 -5.71
CA ILE A 4 -3.38 -14.76 -6.68
C ILE A 4 -3.82 -16.20 -6.44
N GLY A 5 -5.14 -16.40 -6.34
CA GLY A 5 -5.71 -17.72 -6.06
C GLY A 5 -5.38 -18.21 -4.66
N GLU A 6 -5.25 -17.30 -3.70
CA GLU A 6 -4.90 -17.62 -2.32
C GLU A 6 -5.87 -18.62 -1.70
N LYS A 7 -5.31 -19.63 -1.05
CA LYS A 7 -6.02 -20.64 -0.27
C LYS A 7 -5.48 -20.62 1.16
N VAL A 8 -6.37 -20.42 2.12
CA VAL A 8 -5.99 -20.16 3.52
C VAL A 8 -6.35 -21.33 4.41
N ASP A 9 -5.38 -21.85 5.16
CA ASP A 9 -5.59 -22.75 6.29
C ASP A 9 -5.45 -21.98 7.61
N ARG A 10 -6.61 -21.63 8.18
CA ARG A 10 -6.67 -20.88 9.44
C ARG A 10 -6.33 -21.71 10.66
N GLN A 11 -6.43 -23.03 10.58
CA GLN A 11 -6.13 -23.91 11.72
C GLN A 11 -4.63 -24.04 11.91
N ASN A 12 -3.90 -24.09 10.79
CA ASN A 12 -2.45 -24.29 10.77
C ASN A 12 -1.65 -23.00 10.46
N TYR A 13 -2.31 -21.84 10.47
CA TYR A 13 -1.69 -20.51 10.32
C TYR A 13 -0.84 -20.35 9.05
N PHE A 14 -1.29 -20.90 7.93
CA PHE A 14 -0.63 -20.69 6.64
C PHE A 14 -1.62 -20.44 5.51
N SER A 15 -1.14 -19.82 4.44
CA SER A 15 -1.84 -19.75 3.16
C SER A 15 -0.89 -20.11 2.01
N VAL A 16 -1.46 -20.48 0.87
CA VAL A 16 -0.72 -20.74 -0.36
C VAL A 16 -1.34 -20.00 -1.53
N GLY A 17 -0.53 -19.54 -2.47
CA GLY A 17 -1.02 -18.86 -3.67
C GLY A 17 0.10 -18.50 -4.63
N TYR A 18 -0.25 -17.85 -5.74
CA TYR A 18 0.73 -17.43 -6.75
C TYR A 18 1.10 -15.95 -6.58
N ASP A 19 2.39 -15.67 -6.43
CA ASP A 19 2.88 -14.29 -6.40
C ASP A 19 3.31 -13.82 -7.79
N ASN A 20 2.75 -12.69 -8.21
CA ASN A 20 2.97 -12.12 -9.52
C ASN A 20 4.29 -11.34 -9.64
N ILE A 21 4.91 -10.93 -8.54
CA ILE A 21 6.17 -10.17 -8.55
C ILE A 21 7.36 -11.13 -8.78
N SER A 22 7.44 -12.20 -7.99
CA SER A 22 8.49 -13.23 -8.07
C SER A 22 8.17 -14.37 -9.04
N LYS A 23 6.98 -14.37 -9.62
CA LYS A 23 6.49 -15.41 -10.57
C LYS A 23 6.55 -16.82 -9.99
N SER A 24 6.33 -16.97 -8.69
CA SER A 24 6.48 -18.22 -7.95
C SER A 24 5.21 -18.54 -7.16
N TYR A 25 4.96 -19.83 -6.91
CA TYR A 25 3.98 -20.21 -5.89
C TYR A 25 4.62 -20.02 -4.53
N ILE A 26 3.86 -19.46 -3.60
CA ILE A 26 4.31 -19.08 -2.26
C ILE A 26 3.45 -19.80 -1.23
N LEU A 27 4.10 -20.30 -0.18
CA LEU A 27 3.46 -20.59 1.10
C LEU A 27 3.80 -19.44 2.05
N GLU A 28 2.78 -18.76 2.53
CA GLU A 28 2.86 -17.74 3.58
C GLU A 28 2.55 -18.40 4.92
N GLN A 29 3.49 -18.32 5.86
CA GLN A 29 3.34 -18.84 7.22
C GLN A 29 3.29 -17.67 8.20
N ILE A 30 2.22 -17.61 8.99
CA ILE A 30 2.02 -16.55 9.99
C ILE A 30 2.70 -16.94 11.29
N ILE A 31 3.68 -16.16 11.71
CA ILE A 31 4.41 -16.33 12.97
C ILE A 31 3.73 -15.49 14.04
N THR A 32 3.03 -16.16 14.96
CA THR A 32 2.18 -15.50 15.97
C THR A 32 2.92 -15.09 17.24
N TYR A 33 4.13 -15.62 17.49
CA TYR A 33 4.97 -15.22 18.60
C TYR A 33 5.94 -14.11 18.17
N VAL A 34 6.13 -13.09 19.01
CA VAL A 34 7.01 -11.93 18.73
C VAL A 34 6.49 -11.07 17.57
N GLY A 35 5.32 -10.46 17.74
CA GLY A 35 4.90 -9.31 16.93
C GLY A 35 4.02 -9.58 15.72
N CYS A 36 3.60 -10.84 15.49
CA CYS A 36 2.71 -11.24 14.38
C CYS A 36 3.21 -10.79 13.00
N PHE A 37 4.05 -11.61 12.37
CA PHE A 37 4.60 -11.33 11.05
C PHE A 37 4.60 -12.59 10.19
N SER A 38 4.67 -12.43 8.86
CA SER A 38 4.69 -13.55 7.93
C SER A 38 6.11 -13.91 7.46
N ARG A 39 6.35 -15.21 7.27
CA ARG A 39 7.48 -15.75 6.51
C ARG A 39 6.96 -16.36 5.21
N TYR A 40 7.70 -16.14 4.13
CA TYR A 40 7.32 -16.58 2.80
C TYR A 40 8.30 -17.64 2.30
N PHE A 41 7.77 -18.72 1.73
CA PHE A 41 8.54 -19.84 1.17
C PHE A 41 8.12 -20.12 -0.26
N LYS A 42 9.08 -20.35 -1.17
CA LYS A 42 8.79 -20.73 -2.55
C LYS A 42 8.43 -22.20 -2.64
N ILE A 43 7.20 -22.51 -3.03
CA ILE A 43 6.73 -23.87 -3.26
C ILE A 43 6.59 -24.15 -4.76
N SER A 44 6.53 -25.43 -5.12
CA SER A 44 6.23 -25.84 -6.49
C SER A 44 4.73 -25.71 -6.79
N LYS A 45 4.37 -25.71 -8.07
CA LYS A 45 2.96 -25.76 -8.49
C LYS A 45 2.25 -27.02 -7.94
N GLU A 46 2.94 -28.15 -7.95
CA GLU A 46 2.44 -29.41 -7.40
C GLU A 46 2.14 -29.28 -5.90
N GLN A 47 3.06 -28.67 -5.13
CA GLN A 47 2.86 -28.39 -3.70
C GLN A 47 1.65 -27.48 -3.47
N TYR A 48 1.43 -26.46 -4.31
CA TYR A 48 0.22 -25.63 -4.24
C TYR A 48 -1.07 -26.42 -4.51
N GLU A 49 -1.04 -27.35 -5.47
CA GLU A 49 -2.20 -28.20 -5.83
C GLU A 49 -2.57 -29.22 -4.75
N TRP A 50 -1.65 -29.52 -3.82
CA TRP A 50 -1.94 -30.36 -2.64
C TRP A 50 -3.04 -29.79 -1.75
N PHE A 51 -3.35 -28.48 -1.80
CA PHE A 51 -4.36 -27.87 -0.94
C PHE A 51 -5.75 -28.54 -1.04
N GLU A 52 -6.12 -29.00 -2.24
CA GLU A 52 -7.41 -29.67 -2.48
C GLU A 52 -7.36 -31.19 -2.26
N SER A 53 -6.19 -31.81 -2.47
CA SER A 53 -6.07 -33.26 -2.62
C SER A 53 -5.29 -33.95 -1.50
N HIS A 54 -4.33 -33.27 -0.88
CA HIS A 54 -3.36 -33.80 0.08
C HIS A 54 -2.98 -32.75 1.13
N ARG A 55 -3.98 -32.16 1.81
CA ARG A 55 -3.76 -31.07 2.79
C ARG A 55 -2.78 -31.44 3.90
N ASP A 56 -2.75 -32.71 4.32
CA ASP A 56 -1.81 -33.19 5.34
C ASP A 56 -0.34 -33.03 4.89
N HIS A 57 -0.05 -33.16 3.59
CA HIS A 57 1.30 -32.93 3.07
C HIS A 57 1.70 -31.45 3.16
N LEU A 58 0.76 -30.52 2.90
CA LEU A 58 1.02 -29.09 3.07
C LEU A 58 1.20 -28.71 4.54
N THR A 59 0.46 -29.34 5.43
CA THR A 59 0.60 -29.14 6.88
C THR A 59 1.99 -29.60 7.34
N ALA A 60 2.40 -30.81 6.95
CA ALA A 60 3.74 -31.32 7.23
C ALA A 60 4.85 -30.45 6.63
N LEU A 61 4.64 -29.90 5.44
CA LEU A 61 5.57 -28.96 4.81
C LEU A 61 5.68 -27.63 5.57
N SER A 62 4.54 -27.09 6.02
CA SER A 62 4.51 -25.89 6.87
C SER A 62 5.25 -26.12 8.19
N ASP A 63 5.06 -27.28 8.83
CA ASP A 63 5.76 -27.65 10.07
C ASP A 63 7.28 -27.76 9.86
N ASP A 64 7.69 -28.31 8.71
CA ASP A 64 9.11 -28.38 8.33
C ASP A 64 9.70 -26.98 8.11
N PHE A 65 8.99 -26.10 7.42
CA PHE A 65 9.37 -24.69 7.24
C PHE A 65 9.47 -23.95 8.58
N PHE A 66 8.55 -24.21 9.50
CA PHE A 66 8.59 -23.63 10.84
C PHE A 66 9.83 -24.08 11.61
N THR A 67 10.13 -25.37 11.56
CA THR A 67 11.24 -26.01 12.27
C THR A 67 12.60 -25.54 11.74
N GLN A 68 12.75 -25.49 10.42
CA GLN A 68 14.00 -25.07 9.78
C GLN A 68 14.13 -23.54 9.69
N ASN A 69 13.02 -22.81 9.76
CA ASN A 69 12.94 -21.36 9.71
C ASN A 69 13.71 -20.81 8.48
N ILE A 70 14.46 -19.72 8.64
CA ILE A 70 15.24 -19.07 7.58
C ILE A 70 16.37 -19.91 6.99
N ARG A 71 16.64 -21.09 7.57
CA ARG A 71 17.63 -22.03 7.03
C ARG A 71 17.04 -22.97 6.00
N HIS A 72 15.72 -23.01 5.86
CA HIS A 72 15.06 -23.86 4.88
C HIS A 72 15.46 -23.45 3.45
N PRO A 73 15.81 -24.37 2.54
CA PRO A 73 16.24 -24.03 1.18
C PRO A 73 15.17 -23.34 0.33
N GLN A 74 13.89 -23.51 0.70
CA GLN A 74 12.76 -22.82 0.07
C GLN A 74 12.43 -21.46 0.72
N PHE A 75 13.15 -21.04 1.76
CA PHE A 75 12.93 -19.74 2.40
C PHE A 75 13.11 -18.62 1.37
N PHE A 76 12.09 -17.77 1.26
CA PHE A 76 12.09 -16.68 0.29
C PHE A 76 12.49 -15.36 0.93
N PHE A 77 11.71 -14.88 1.91
CA PHE A 77 12.03 -13.76 2.79
C PHE A 77 11.01 -13.72 3.95
N SER A 78 11.27 -12.88 4.93
CA SER A 78 10.43 -12.59 6.09
C SER A 78 10.01 -11.12 6.10
N GLU A 79 8.83 -10.82 6.65
CA GLU A 79 8.47 -9.43 6.97
C GLU A 79 9.32 -8.85 8.11
N TYR A 80 10.03 -9.70 8.86
CA TYR A 80 10.94 -9.26 9.90
C TYR A 80 12.37 -9.07 9.34
N PRO A 81 12.86 -7.83 9.13
CA PRO A 81 14.07 -7.59 8.33
C PRO A 81 15.35 -8.21 8.88
N ILE A 82 15.39 -8.52 10.18
CA ILE A 82 16.55 -9.15 10.85
C ILE A 82 16.72 -10.61 10.38
N GLU A 83 15.66 -11.24 9.89
CA GLU A 83 15.68 -12.61 9.38
C GLU A 83 16.17 -12.72 7.92
N ASN A 84 16.37 -11.58 7.26
CA ASN A 84 16.66 -11.50 5.83
C ASN A 84 18.13 -11.17 5.54
N THR A 85 18.62 -11.63 4.40
CA THR A 85 19.82 -11.05 3.77
C THR A 85 19.54 -9.66 3.19
N ASP A 86 20.60 -8.95 2.79
CA ASP A 86 20.47 -7.65 2.14
C ASP A 86 19.65 -7.71 0.84
N GLU A 87 19.81 -8.77 0.03
CA GLU A 87 19.03 -9.00 -1.18
C GLU A 87 17.55 -9.23 -0.87
N GLN A 88 17.25 -9.99 0.18
CA GLN A 88 15.90 -10.25 0.63
C GLN A 88 15.25 -8.98 1.20
N ASN A 89 15.99 -8.14 1.91
CA ASN A 89 15.49 -6.83 2.39
C ASN A 89 15.24 -5.84 1.24
N LYS A 90 16.07 -5.86 0.19
CA LYS A 90 15.77 -5.11 -1.04
C LYS A 90 14.46 -5.58 -1.66
N LEU A 91 14.22 -6.89 -1.70
CA LEU A 91 12.97 -7.46 -2.20
C LEU A 91 11.77 -7.11 -1.31
N LEU A 92 11.89 -7.19 0.02
CA LEU A 92 10.86 -6.77 0.96
C LEU A 92 10.43 -5.31 0.67
N SER A 93 11.39 -4.42 0.44
CA SER A 93 11.10 -3.03 0.09
C SER A 93 10.30 -2.87 -1.22
N VAL A 94 10.43 -3.82 -2.17
CA VAL A 94 9.61 -3.84 -3.40
C VAL A 94 8.18 -4.21 -3.07
N TYR A 95 7.95 -5.20 -2.20
CA TYR A 95 6.60 -5.59 -1.76
C TYR A 95 5.94 -4.49 -0.92
N GLU A 96 6.66 -3.89 0.03
CA GLU A 96 6.16 -2.76 0.81
C GLU A 96 5.75 -1.60 -0.11
N LYS A 97 6.56 -1.28 -1.12
CA LYS A 97 6.21 -0.28 -2.15
C LYS A 97 5.02 -0.70 -2.99
N SER A 98 4.90 -1.98 -3.35
CA SER A 98 3.74 -2.50 -4.09
C SER A 98 2.46 -2.34 -3.29
N ILE A 99 2.47 -2.71 -2.01
CA ILE A 99 1.34 -2.55 -1.09
C ILE A 99 0.99 -1.06 -0.90
N LEU A 100 2.01 -0.20 -0.74
CA LEU A 100 1.81 1.25 -0.72
C LEU A 100 1.16 1.73 -2.02
N THR A 101 1.63 1.27 -3.17
CA THR A 101 1.10 1.65 -4.50
C THR A 101 -0.35 1.16 -4.70
N GLN A 102 -0.69 -0.03 -4.22
CA GLN A 102 -2.07 -0.55 -4.24
C GLN A 102 -3.00 0.26 -3.31
N ASN A 103 -2.50 0.71 -2.16
CA ASN A 103 -3.26 1.52 -1.20
C ASN A 103 -3.21 3.03 -1.48
N THR A 104 -2.36 3.46 -2.42
CA THR A 104 -2.20 4.86 -2.83
C THR A 104 -3.53 5.56 -3.12
N PRO A 105 -4.49 4.98 -3.87
CA PRO A 105 -5.76 5.65 -4.14
C PRO A 105 -6.55 5.96 -2.86
N LEU A 106 -6.53 5.05 -1.88
CA LEU A 106 -7.20 5.22 -0.60
C LEU A 106 -6.53 6.30 0.26
N VAL A 107 -5.20 6.25 0.37
CA VAL A 107 -4.44 7.24 1.15
C VAL A 107 -4.57 8.63 0.52
N LEU A 108 -4.52 8.71 -0.81
CA LEU A 108 -4.69 9.96 -1.54
C LEU A 108 -6.11 10.51 -1.38
N LYS A 109 -7.14 9.66 -1.47
CA LYS A 109 -8.53 10.03 -1.20
C LYS A 109 -8.67 10.67 0.18
N ASN A 110 -8.12 10.04 1.22
CA ASN A 110 -8.20 10.57 2.59
C ASN A 110 -7.51 11.94 2.72
N LYS A 111 -6.31 12.08 2.15
CA LYS A 111 -5.57 13.36 2.17
C LYS A 111 -6.29 14.47 1.41
N ILE A 112 -6.94 14.17 0.30
CA ILE A 112 -7.76 15.14 -0.44
C ILE A 112 -8.98 15.55 0.39
N LEU A 113 -9.67 14.60 1.03
CA LEU A 113 -10.80 14.91 1.92
C LEU A 113 -10.40 15.79 3.10
N ASP A 114 -9.24 15.54 3.71
CA ASP A 114 -8.73 16.38 4.79
C ASP A 114 -8.41 17.80 4.31
N LEU A 115 -7.82 17.94 3.11
CA LEU A 115 -7.58 19.24 2.51
C LEU A 115 -8.88 20.00 2.22
N GLN A 116 -9.94 19.32 1.75
CA GLN A 116 -11.25 19.94 1.53
C GLN A 116 -11.87 20.46 2.84
N ARG A 117 -11.74 19.72 3.95
CA ARG A 117 -12.17 20.18 5.27
C ARG A 117 -11.45 21.45 5.70
N GLU A 118 -10.15 21.56 5.43
CA GLU A 118 -9.38 22.77 5.73
C GLU A 118 -9.74 23.94 4.81
N ILE A 119 -10.09 23.68 3.55
CA ILE A 119 -10.65 24.69 2.64
C ILE A 119 -11.96 25.25 3.21
N ASP A 120 -12.91 24.40 3.59
CA ASP A 120 -14.21 24.83 4.14
C ASP A 120 -14.05 25.70 5.42
N LYS A 121 -13.00 25.43 6.22
CA LYS A 121 -12.65 26.26 7.38
C LYS A 121 -12.07 27.61 6.96
N ALA A 122 -11.13 27.61 6.00
CA ALA A 122 -10.45 28.82 5.53
C ALA A 122 -11.38 29.77 4.76
N GLU A 123 -12.34 29.24 3.99
CA GLU A 123 -13.34 30.02 3.25
C GLU A 123 -14.11 30.99 4.15
N ARG A 124 -14.39 30.59 5.40
CA ARG A 124 -15.11 31.41 6.38
C ARG A 124 -14.29 32.59 6.93
N LEU A 125 -12.98 32.58 6.68
CA LEU A 125 -12.01 33.52 7.28
C LEU A 125 -11.43 34.49 6.24
N VAL A 126 -11.76 34.32 4.96
CA VAL A 126 -11.20 35.13 3.87
C VAL A 126 -12.27 36.02 3.23
N ASN A 127 -11.82 37.00 2.44
CA ASN A 127 -12.73 37.83 1.65
C ASN A 127 -13.43 37.04 0.53
N THR A 128 -14.50 37.60 -0.02
CA THR A 128 -15.34 36.95 -1.05
C THR A 128 -14.52 36.45 -2.24
N GLN A 129 -13.55 37.23 -2.72
CA GLN A 129 -12.73 36.82 -3.87
C GLN A 129 -11.87 35.59 -3.56
N ARG A 130 -11.21 35.57 -2.39
CA ARG A 130 -10.41 34.42 -1.96
C ARG A 130 -11.27 33.20 -1.64
N ALA A 131 -12.47 33.40 -1.11
CA ALA A 131 -13.42 32.32 -0.88
C ALA A 131 -13.85 31.66 -2.21
N MET A 132 -14.13 32.45 -3.25
CA MET A 132 -14.41 31.92 -4.59
C MET A 132 -13.22 31.14 -5.16
N ASP A 133 -12.00 31.67 -5.03
CA ASP A 133 -10.78 30.99 -5.49
C ASP A 133 -10.55 29.65 -4.74
N LEU A 134 -10.83 29.60 -3.44
CA LEU A 134 -10.74 28.39 -2.62
C LEU A 134 -11.80 27.35 -3.03
N ASN A 135 -13.04 27.80 -3.26
CA ASN A 135 -14.12 26.92 -3.72
C ASN A 135 -13.80 26.32 -5.10
N GLN A 136 -13.17 27.09 -6.00
CA GLN A 136 -12.71 26.56 -7.28
C GLN A 136 -11.63 25.48 -7.12
N CYS A 137 -10.74 25.63 -6.14
CA CYS A 137 -9.77 24.58 -5.80
C CYS A 137 -10.47 23.33 -5.26
N ARG A 138 -11.49 23.50 -4.42
CA ARG A 138 -12.30 22.40 -3.88
C ARG A 138 -13.01 21.61 -4.97
N ILE A 139 -13.64 22.26 -5.94
CA ILE A 139 -14.30 21.61 -7.08
C ILE A 139 -13.30 20.77 -7.89
N ARG A 140 -12.08 21.29 -8.12
CA ARG A 140 -11.04 20.51 -8.81
C ARG A 140 -10.62 19.28 -8.01
N LEU A 141 -10.51 19.40 -6.68
CA LEU A 141 -10.26 18.25 -5.80
C LEU A 141 -11.41 17.22 -5.84
N GLU A 142 -12.68 17.63 -5.98
CA GLU A 142 -13.82 16.71 -6.13
C GLU A 142 -13.75 15.92 -7.45
N VAL A 143 -13.46 16.60 -8.55
CA VAL A 143 -13.25 15.93 -9.86
C VAL A 143 -12.11 14.91 -9.77
N MET A 144 -11.05 15.24 -9.03
CA MET A 144 -9.93 14.34 -8.77
C MET A 144 -10.34 13.12 -7.92
N LEU A 145 -11.17 13.30 -6.90
CA LEU A 145 -11.74 12.19 -6.12
C LEU A 145 -12.63 11.27 -6.95
N GLN A 146 -13.40 11.84 -7.89
CA GLN A 146 -14.24 11.07 -8.80
C GLN A 146 -13.38 10.22 -9.73
N ARG A 147 -12.35 10.82 -10.35
CA ARG A 147 -11.38 10.11 -11.20
C ARG A 147 -10.59 9.04 -10.45
N LEU A 148 -10.29 9.28 -9.18
CA LEU A 148 -9.69 8.28 -8.29
C LEU A 148 -10.60 7.07 -8.08
N SER A 149 -11.91 7.31 -7.98
CA SER A 149 -12.90 6.28 -7.67
C SER A 149 -13.24 5.42 -8.89
N ASP A 150 -13.20 5.99 -10.10
CA ASP A 150 -13.50 5.29 -11.35
C ASP A 150 -12.25 4.72 -12.07
N GLY A 151 -11.06 4.97 -11.51
CA GLY A 151 -9.79 4.48 -12.05
C GLY A 151 -9.35 5.16 -13.35
N SER A 152 -10.05 6.20 -13.83
CA SER A 152 -9.76 6.93 -15.08
C SER A 152 -8.58 7.90 -14.99
N LEU A 153 -7.99 7.99 -13.80
CA LEU A 153 -6.97 8.92 -13.40
C LEU A 153 -5.59 8.56 -14.00
N SER A 154 -5.38 8.94 -15.25
CA SER A 154 -4.12 8.71 -15.97
C SER A 154 -3.13 9.87 -15.78
N GLY A 155 -2.23 9.74 -14.79
CA GLY A 155 -1.09 10.65 -14.61
C GLY A 155 -1.47 12.02 -14.02
N TRP A 156 -0.85 12.35 -12.89
CA TRP A 156 -1.25 13.46 -12.02
C TRP A 156 -0.44 14.76 -12.17
N GLY A 157 0.38 14.87 -13.23
CA GLY A 157 1.51 15.80 -13.29
C GLY A 157 1.17 17.29 -13.13
N GLU A 158 0.11 17.78 -13.76
CA GLU A 158 -0.12 19.23 -13.88
C GLU A 158 -1.32 19.76 -13.08
N ASP A 159 -2.35 18.93 -12.87
CA ASP A 159 -3.64 19.39 -12.31
C ASP A 159 -3.57 19.53 -10.77
N LEU A 160 -3.03 18.53 -10.05
CA LEU A 160 -2.99 18.54 -8.58
C LEU A 160 -1.90 19.46 -8.02
N THR A 161 -0.69 19.42 -8.58
CA THR A 161 0.40 20.31 -8.18
C THR A 161 0.02 21.78 -8.35
N GLY A 162 -0.71 22.10 -9.43
CA GLY A 162 -1.26 23.44 -9.67
C GLY A 162 -2.31 23.84 -8.63
N VAL A 163 -3.24 22.94 -8.29
CA VAL A 163 -4.25 23.15 -7.24
C VAL A 163 -3.59 23.37 -5.88
N ILE A 164 -2.64 22.52 -5.48
CA ILE A 164 -1.91 22.64 -4.22
C ILE A 164 -1.16 23.96 -4.14
N ARG A 165 -0.45 24.36 -5.21
CA ARG A 165 0.27 25.64 -5.25
C ARG A 165 -0.67 26.83 -5.10
N LYS A 166 -1.83 26.79 -5.76
CA LYS A 166 -2.86 27.83 -5.63
C LYS A 166 -3.42 27.87 -4.21
N ILE A 167 -3.74 26.72 -3.61
CA ILE A 167 -4.19 26.63 -2.20
C ILE A 167 -3.14 27.22 -1.26
N LYS A 168 -1.86 26.86 -1.41
CA LYS A 168 -0.77 27.42 -0.60
C LYS A 168 -0.72 28.94 -0.68
N SER A 169 -0.88 29.51 -1.88
CA SER A 169 -0.92 30.97 -2.08
C SER A 169 -2.16 31.66 -1.48
N LEU A 170 -3.24 30.91 -1.28
CA LEU A 170 -4.49 31.37 -0.67
C LEU A 170 -4.56 31.10 0.84
N SER A 171 -3.56 30.44 1.41
CA SER A 171 -3.59 29.95 2.80
C SER A 171 -3.90 31.08 3.78
N ALA A 172 -5.04 30.96 4.44
CA ALA A 172 -5.45 31.85 5.52
C ALA A 172 -5.32 31.20 6.91
N THR A 173 -5.04 29.89 6.95
CA THR A 173 -4.85 29.12 8.18
C THR A 173 -3.59 28.26 8.09
N THR A 174 -3.00 27.97 9.24
CA THR A 174 -1.88 27.02 9.37
C THR A 174 -2.29 25.61 8.97
N GLY A 175 -3.52 25.19 9.29
CA GLY A 175 -4.08 23.89 8.91
C GLY A 175 -4.16 23.69 7.40
N LEU A 176 -4.66 24.68 6.65
CA LEU A 176 -4.75 24.63 5.20
C LEU A 176 -3.37 24.51 4.53
N CYS A 177 -2.38 25.25 5.02
CA CYS A 177 -1.01 25.16 4.53
C CYS A 177 -0.38 23.80 4.83
N HIS A 178 -0.60 23.27 6.03
CA HIS A 178 -0.08 21.97 6.45
C HIS A 178 -0.66 20.81 5.63
N SER A 179 -1.99 20.72 5.52
CA SER A 179 -2.65 19.66 4.74
C SER A 179 -2.26 19.72 3.26
N ALA A 180 -2.08 20.92 2.70
CA ALA A 180 -1.60 21.09 1.32
C ALA A 180 -0.16 20.57 1.16
N ALA A 181 0.72 20.81 2.13
CA ALA A 181 2.10 20.30 2.12
C ALA A 181 2.18 18.78 2.33
N GLU A 182 1.34 18.20 3.19
CA GLU A 182 1.29 16.76 3.39
C GLU A 182 0.81 16.01 2.14
N LEU A 183 -0.20 16.55 1.45
CA LEU A 183 -0.68 16.00 0.19
C LEU A 183 0.40 16.07 -0.89
N GLU A 184 1.11 17.20 -0.97
CA GLU A 184 2.25 17.36 -1.89
C GLU A 184 3.39 16.39 -1.60
N LYS A 185 3.76 16.21 -0.33
CA LYS A 185 4.84 15.30 0.06
C LYS A 185 4.49 13.85 -0.27
N PHE A 186 3.26 13.44 0.03
CA PHE A 186 2.77 12.11 -0.31
C PHE A 186 2.75 11.90 -1.83
N TYR A 187 2.30 12.91 -2.57
CA TYR A 187 2.30 12.88 -4.03
C TYR A 187 3.70 12.71 -4.62
N HIS A 188 4.67 13.51 -4.18
CA HIS A 188 6.05 13.35 -4.66
C HIS A 188 6.60 11.97 -4.31
N HIS A 189 6.39 11.50 -3.08
CA HIS A 189 6.89 10.18 -2.66
C HIS A 189 6.39 9.01 -3.53
N VAL A 190 5.14 9.08 -3.99
CA VAL A 190 4.53 7.98 -4.77
C VAL A 190 4.83 8.08 -6.27
N TRP A 191 4.93 9.29 -6.84
CA TRP A 191 5.03 9.47 -8.30
C TRP A 191 6.34 10.06 -8.82
N TYR A 192 7.12 10.73 -7.97
CA TYR A 192 8.42 11.29 -8.34
C TYR A 192 9.49 10.69 -7.43
N LYS A 193 10.18 9.67 -7.94
CA LYS A 193 11.43 9.20 -7.35
C LYS A 193 12.44 10.36 -7.41
N GLU A 194 12.91 10.79 -6.25
CA GLU A 194 14.32 11.16 -6.11
C GLU A 194 15.11 9.89 -5.78
#